data_AF-A0A949I811-F1
#
_entry.id   AF-A0A949I811-F1
#
_cell.length_a   1.000
_cell.length_b   1.000
_cell.length_c   1.000
_cell.angle_alpha   90.00
_cell.angle_beta   90.00
_cell.angle_gamma   90.00
#
_symmetry.space_group_name_H-M   'P 1'
#
loop_
_entity.id
_entity.type
_entity.pdbx_description
1 polymer ?
#
loop_
_entity_poly.entity_id
_entity_poly.type
_entity_poly.pdbx_seq_one_letter_code
_entity_poly.pdbx_strand_id
1 'polypeptide(L)'
;DTHHLVLDFGTAPFPVLEGQSIAVLPPGVDGSGRPHHPRQYSVASPRNGERPGYNNLSLTVKRVLEDHQGRPVRGVASNYLCDLQVGDTVRVIGPFGASFLMPNHPRSHIVMICTGTGSAPMRAMTEWRRRLRRAADGPPQAGVAAAWGHGQGKAEGGRLMLFFGARTQQELPYFGPLQNLPKDFIDINFAFSRTPGQPRRYVQDLIRERAADVAPLLADPDAYFYVCGLKAMEEGVVLALRDVAQQAGLSWSELGPALRRSGRLHLETY
;
A
#
# COMPACT_ATOMS: atom_id res chain seq x y z
N ASP A 1 -8.27 0.69 -16.48
CA ASP A 1 -9.31 1.52 -15.84
C ASP A 1 -9.18 1.44 -14.32
N THR A 2 -8.57 2.47 -13.71
CA THR A 2 -8.32 2.53 -12.27
C THR A 2 -8.57 3.94 -11.78
N HIS A 3 -9.41 4.05 -10.76
CA HIS A 3 -9.90 5.32 -10.21
C HIS A 3 -9.31 5.56 -8.83
N HIS A 4 -9.04 6.83 -8.55
CA HIS A 4 -8.77 7.33 -7.22
C HIS A 4 -10.06 8.00 -6.71
N LEU A 5 -10.70 7.39 -5.72
CA LEU A 5 -11.94 7.93 -5.14
C LEU A 5 -11.63 8.54 -3.79
N VAL A 6 -12.22 9.69 -3.50
CA VAL A 6 -12.13 10.35 -2.19
C VAL A 6 -13.52 10.35 -1.57
N LEU A 7 -13.65 9.76 -0.39
CA LEU A 7 -14.88 9.70 0.39
C LEU A 7 -14.78 10.72 1.52
N ASP A 8 -15.67 11.71 1.50
CA ASP A 8 -15.78 12.74 2.54
C ASP A 8 -16.80 12.30 3.60
N PHE A 9 -16.39 12.32 4.87
CA PHE A 9 -17.25 11.97 6.00
C PHE A 9 -17.87 13.20 6.67
N GLY A 10 -17.58 14.40 6.17
CA GLY A 10 -18.07 15.65 6.74
C GLY A 10 -17.70 15.76 8.22
N THR A 11 -18.72 15.90 9.06
CA THR A 11 -18.53 15.99 10.53
C THR A 11 -18.57 14.62 11.23
N ALA A 12 -18.88 13.53 10.53
CA ALA A 12 -18.98 12.20 11.14
C ALA A 12 -17.59 11.65 11.43
N PRO A 13 -17.21 11.37 12.70
CA PRO A 13 -15.89 10.83 13.01
C PRO A 13 -15.68 9.45 12.37
N PHE A 14 -14.67 9.33 11.51
CA PHE A 14 -14.31 8.07 10.87
C PHE A 14 -12.78 7.90 10.85
N PRO A 15 -12.15 7.64 12.01
CA PRO A 15 -10.70 7.52 12.10
C PRO A 15 -10.22 6.26 11.37
N VAL A 16 -9.12 6.40 10.61
CA VAL A 16 -8.46 5.29 9.92
C VAL A 16 -6.95 5.38 10.12
N LEU A 17 -6.25 4.26 10.02
CA LEU A 17 -4.79 4.19 10.04
C LEU A 17 -4.25 3.68 8.70
N GLU A 18 -3.00 4.04 8.39
CA GLU A 18 -2.32 3.52 7.21
C GLU A 18 -2.21 1.99 7.30
N GLY A 19 -2.68 1.30 6.25
CA GLY A 19 -2.76 -0.17 6.22
C GLY A 19 -4.12 -0.75 6.63
N GLN A 20 -5.10 0.07 6.99
CA GLN A 20 -6.48 -0.40 7.19
C GLN A 20 -7.27 -0.46 5.88
N SER A 21 -8.43 -1.11 5.95
CA SER A 21 -9.41 -1.16 4.87
C SER A 21 -10.79 -0.66 5.35
N ILE A 22 -11.65 -0.33 4.40
CA ILE A 22 -13.10 -0.14 4.63
C ILE A 22 -13.85 -1.07 3.70
N ALA A 23 -15.09 -1.44 4.03
CA ALA A 23 -15.95 -2.14 3.09
C ALA A 23 -17.04 -1.24 2.55
N VAL A 24 -17.24 -1.26 1.23
CA VAL A 24 -18.30 -0.56 0.52
C VAL A 24 -19.48 -1.51 0.34
N LEU A 25 -20.68 -1.03 0.65
CA LEU A 25 -21.94 -1.75 0.44
C LEU A 25 -22.58 -1.25 -0.87
N PRO A 26 -22.41 -1.97 -1.99
CA PRO A 26 -23.03 -1.56 -3.25
C PRO A 26 -24.57 -1.64 -3.16
N PRO A 27 -25.31 -0.72 -3.79
CA PRO A 27 -26.76 -0.72 -3.77
C PRO A 27 -27.33 -1.90 -4.57
N GLY A 28 -28.57 -2.30 -4.25
CA GLY A 28 -29.29 -3.34 -4.99
C GLY A 28 -29.20 -4.74 -4.38
N VAL A 29 -29.64 -5.73 -5.15
CA VAL A 29 -29.77 -7.13 -4.75
C VAL A 29 -29.19 -8.05 -5.82
N ASP A 30 -28.77 -9.26 -5.42
CA ASP A 30 -28.36 -10.31 -6.34
C ASP A 30 -29.56 -10.96 -7.06
N GLY A 31 -29.27 -11.94 -7.95
CA GLY A 31 -30.30 -12.65 -8.69
C GLY A 31 -31.27 -13.48 -7.83
N SER A 32 -30.99 -13.64 -6.54
CA SER A 32 -31.87 -14.28 -5.55
C SER A 32 -32.64 -13.27 -4.68
N GLY A 33 -32.54 -11.98 -4.98
CA GLY A 33 -33.20 -10.91 -4.23
C GLY A 33 -32.52 -10.55 -2.90
N ARG A 34 -31.31 -11.08 -2.62
CA ARG A 34 -30.57 -10.78 -1.40
C ARG A 34 -29.69 -9.53 -1.59
N PRO A 35 -29.57 -8.65 -0.57
CA PRO A 35 -28.67 -7.49 -0.65
C PRO A 35 -27.24 -7.90 -1.00
N HIS A 36 -26.58 -7.09 -1.82
CA HIS A 36 -25.19 -7.36 -2.18
C HIS A 36 -24.26 -7.34 -0.96
N HIS A 37 -23.32 -8.28 -0.93
CA HIS A 37 -22.31 -8.32 0.12
C HIS A 37 -21.35 -7.09 0.07
N PRO A 38 -20.89 -6.59 1.23
CA PRO A 38 -19.85 -5.57 1.28
C PRO A 38 -18.55 -6.06 0.66
N ARG A 39 -17.82 -5.18 -0.04
CA ARG A 39 -16.48 -5.44 -0.60
C ARG A 39 -15.45 -4.55 0.06
N GLN A 40 -14.36 -5.15 0.53
CA GLN A 40 -13.28 -4.42 1.19
C GLN A 40 -12.33 -3.76 0.18
N TYR A 41 -11.87 -2.57 0.52
CA TYR A 41 -10.90 -1.78 -0.22
C TYR A 41 -9.90 -1.19 0.77
N SER A 42 -8.60 -1.38 0.52
CA SER A 42 -7.54 -0.80 1.34
C SER A 42 -7.56 0.73 1.22
N VAL A 43 -7.35 1.41 2.35
CA VAL A 43 -7.27 2.87 2.42
C VAL A 43 -5.99 3.33 1.72
N ALA A 44 -6.12 4.34 0.85
CA ALA A 44 -5.04 4.89 0.04
C ALA A 44 -4.51 6.24 0.53
N SER A 45 -5.17 6.84 1.52
CA SER A 45 -4.80 8.12 2.14
C SER A 45 -4.16 7.92 3.52
N PRO A 46 -3.37 8.89 4.01
CA PRO A 46 -2.99 8.94 5.41
C PRO A 46 -4.20 9.09 6.36
N ARG A 47 -3.96 8.85 7.64
CA ARG A 47 -4.95 8.91 8.75
C ARG A 47 -5.66 10.26 8.91
N ASN A 48 -5.09 11.33 8.37
CA ASN A 48 -5.63 12.69 8.38
C ASN A 48 -6.03 13.16 6.98
N GLY A 49 -6.48 12.24 6.13
CA GLY A 49 -7.10 12.50 4.82
C GLY A 49 -6.14 12.84 3.68
N GLU A 50 -6.70 13.12 2.50
CA GLU A 50 -5.94 13.51 1.30
C GLU A 50 -5.19 14.84 1.50
N ARG A 51 -5.70 15.70 2.38
CA ARG A 51 -5.06 16.92 2.86
C ARG A 51 -5.08 16.93 4.39
N PRO A 52 -4.01 17.38 5.07
CA PRO A 52 -3.98 17.42 6.53
C PRO A 52 -5.20 18.14 7.11
N GLY A 53 -5.89 17.49 8.05
CA GLY A 53 -7.04 18.05 8.75
C GLY A 53 -8.38 17.83 8.06
N TYR A 54 -8.42 17.16 6.91
CA TYR A 54 -9.67 16.80 6.25
C TYR A 54 -10.15 15.43 6.73
N ASN A 55 -11.44 15.34 7.05
CA ASN A 55 -12.11 14.09 7.43
C ASN A 55 -12.57 13.32 6.19
N ASN A 56 -11.61 12.93 5.37
CA ASN A 56 -11.83 12.11 4.19
C ASN A 56 -10.82 10.98 4.13
N LEU A 57 -11.12 9.96 3.32
CA LEU A 57 -10.14 8.95 2.94
C LEU A 57 -10.23 8.68 1.45
N SER A 58 -9.18 8.10 0.89
CA SER A 58 -9.21 7.67 -0.51
C SER A 58 -9.09 6.17 -0.70
N LEU A 59 -9.60 5.69 -1.84
CA LEU A 59 -9.53 4.32 -2.31
C LEU A 59 -8.86 4.26 -3.68
N THR A 60 -8.15 3.17 -3.96
CA THR A 60 -7.63 2.87 -5.31
C THR A 60 -8.44 1.71 -5.90
N VAL A 61 -9.34 2.00 -6.83
CA VAL A 61 -10.30 1.00 -7.33
C VAL A 61 -10.05 0.71 -8.79
N LYS A 62 -9.76 -0.55 -9.12
CA LYS A 62 -9.72 -1.03 -10.50
C LYS A 62 -11.08 -1.56 -10.89
N ARG A 63 -11.62 -1.11 -12.02
CA ARG A 63 -12.85 -1.66 -12.59
C ARG A 63 -12.62 -3.11 -12.99
N VAL A 64 -13.50 -4.00 -12.53
CA VAL A 64 -13.43 -5.44 -12.87
C VAL A 64 -14.39 -5.71 -14.03
N LEU A 65 -13.80 -6.04 -15.17
CA LEU A 65 -14.50 -6.34 -16.43
C LEU A 65 -14.33 -7.80 -16.89
N GLU A 66 -13.46 -8.54 -16.21
CA GLU A 66 -13.12 -9.94 -16.53
C GLU A 66 -12.99 -10.72 -15.22
N ASP A 67 -13.42 -11.99 -15.23
CA ASP A 67 -13.19 -12.91 -14.13
C ASP A 67 -11.77 -13.53 -14.21
N HIS A 68 -11.43 -14.40 -13.25
CA HIS A 68 -10.12 -15.05 -13.22
C HIS A 68 -9.86 -16.00 -14.41
N GLN A 69 -10.90 -16.38 -15.16
CA GLN A 69 -10.81 -17.20 -16.38
C GLN A 69 -10.78 -16.33 -17.65
N GLY A 70 -10.76 -14.99 -17.51
CA GLY A 70 -10.78 -14.05 -18.62
C GLY A 70 -12.15 -13.89 -19.28
N ARG A 71 -13.22 -14.40 -18.67
CA ARG A 71 -14.57 -14.22 -19.21
C ARG A 71 -15.09 -12.83 -18.86
N PRO A 72 -15.78 -12.15 -19.79
CA PRO A 72 -16.37 -10.85 -19.51
C PRO A 72 -17.37 -10.93 -18.35
N VAL A 73 -17.18 -10.09 -17.34
CA VAL A 73 -18.08 -9.92 -16.20
C VAL A 73 -18.17 -8.45 -15.84
N ARG A 74 -19.25 -8.05 -15.16
CA ARG A 74 -19.35 -6.71 -14.59
C ARG A 74 -19.30 -6.82 -13.07
N GLY A 75 -18.12 -6.63 -12.49
CA GLY A 75 -17.95 -6.67 -11.04
C GLY A 75 -18.83 -5.62 -10.35
N VAL A 76 -19.75 -6.06 -9.48
CA VAL A 76 -20.80 -5.20 -8.90
C VAL A 76 -20.22 -3.98 -8.19
N ALA A 77 -19.39 -4.19 -7.16
CA ALA A 77 -18.88 -3.10 -6.32
C ALA A 77 -17.86 -2.21 -7.06
N SER A 78 -16.97 -2.79 -7.87
CA SER A 78 -15.94 -2.01 -8.58
C SER A 78 -16.53 -1.16 -9.70
N ASN A 79 -17.53 -1.65 -10.44
CA ASN A 79 -18.22 -0.84 -11.44
C ASN A 79 -19.08 0.23 -10.79
N TYR A 80 -19.82 -0.11 -9.73
CA TYR A 80 -20.56 0.89 -8.93
C TYR A 80 -19.65 2.05 -8.52
N LEU A 81 -18.51 1.75 -7.88
CA LEU A 81 -17.57 2.78 -7.44
C LEU A 81 -17.00 3.57 -8.62
N CYS A 82 -16.53 2.92 -9.68
CA CYS A 82 -15.94 3.62 -10.82
C CYS A 82 -16.96 4.45 -11.64
N ASP A 83 -18.26 4.21 -11.48
CA ASP A 83 -19.34 4.97 -12.12
C ASP A 83 -19.85 6.15 -11.28
N LEU A 84 -19.47 6.23 -10.00
CA LEU A 84 -19.89 7.32 -9.11
C LEU A 84 -19.49 8.69 -9.64
N GLN A 85 -20.38 9.66 -9.45
CA GLN A 85 -20.14 11.06 -9.70
C GLN A 85 -19.79 11.79 -8.39
N VAL A 86 -19.12 12.94 -8.52
CA VAL A 86 -18.84 13.80 -7.37
C VAL A 86 -20.18 14.25 -6.75
N GLY A 87 -20.33 14.04 -5.44
CA GLY A 87 -21.55 14.34 -4.70
C GLY A 87 -22.43 13.12 -4.40
N ASP A 88 -22.16 11.97 -5.04
CA ASP A 88 -22.88 10.73 -4.73
C ASP A 88 -22.58 10.24 -3.31
N THR A 89 -23.59 9.63 -2.69
CA THR A 89 -23.47 9.03 -1.35
C THR A 89 -23.09 7.55 -1.45
N VAL A 90 -22.13 7.14 -0.62
CA VAL A 90 -21.64 5.75 -0.55
C VAL A 90 -21.85 5.20 0.86
N ARG A 91 -22.39 3.99 0.96
CA ARG A 91 -22.49 3.28 2.25
C ARG A 91 -21.21 2.52 2.51
N VAL A 92 -20.59 2.79 3.66
CA VAL A 92 -19.33 2.15 4.08
C VAL A 92 -19.45 1.58 5.49
N ILE A 93 -18.65 0.56 5.77
CA ILE A 93 -18.47 -0.05 7.10
C ILE A 93 -16.97 -0.20 7.39
N GLY A 94 -16.59 -0.15 8.66
CA GLY A 94 -15.20 -0.26 9.11
C GLY A 94 -14.79 0.86 10.08
N PRO A 95 -13.48 1.16 10.20
CA PRO A 95 -12.37 0.50 9.49
C PRO A 95 -12.14 -0.95 9.94
N PHE A 96 -11.42 -1.71 9.12
CA PHE A 96 -10.96 -3.06 9.42
C PHE A 96 -9.44 -3.16 9.29
N GLY A 97 -8.88 -4.25 9.81
CA GLY A 97 -7.46 -4.57 9.69
C GLY A 97 -6.64 -4.08 10.88
N ALA A 98 -5.86 -5.01 11.44
CA ALA A 98 -4.84 -4.74 12.45
C ALA A 98 -3.50 -5.42 12.10
N SER A 99 -3.46 -6.25 11.04
CA SER A 99 -2.31 -7.04 10.64
C SER A 99 -1.40 -6.36 9.63
N PHE A 100 -1.82 -5.24 9.02
CA PHE A 100 -1.09 -4.52 7.96
C PHE A 100 -0.75 -3.07 8.36
N LEU A 101 -0.83 -2.74 9.65
CA LEU A 101 -0.60 -1.40 10.17
C LEU A 101 0.86 -0.97 10.00
N MET A 102 1.06 0.31 9.69
CA MET A 102 2.37 0.96 9.64
C MET A 102 2.99 1.12 11.04
N PRO A 103 4.32 0.94 11.24
CA PRO A 103 4.96 1.27 12.51
C PRO A 103 4.88 2.78 12.80
N ASN A 104 4.67 3.14 14.07
CA ASN A 104 4.69 4.54 14.49
C ASN A 104 6.11 5.11 14.59
N HIS A 105 7.13 4.26 14.77
CA HIS A 105 8.48 4.73 15.05
C HIS A 105 9.11 5.38 13.80
N PRO A 106 9.60 6.62 13.91
CA PRO A 106 10.05 7.37 12.75
C PRO A 106 11.34 6.84 12.11
N ARG A 107 12.14 6.05 12.82
CA ARG A 107 13.33 5.41 12.22
C ARG A 107 13.05 4.07 11.57
N SER A 108 11.82 3.54 11.66
CA SER A 108 11.51 2.24 11.06
C SER A 108 11.66 2.26 9.54
N HIS A 109 12.37 1.27 9.01
CA HIS A 109 12.49 1.04 7.58
C HIS A 109 11.20 0.39 7.06
N ILE A 110 10.72 0.82 5.89
CA ILE A 110 9.49 0.31 5.29
C ILE A 110 9.79 -0.16 3.87
N VAL A 111 9.71 -1.47 3.67
CA VAL A 111 9.84 -2.13 2.37
C VAL A 111 8.45 -2.48 1.87
N MET A 112 8.00 -1.76 0.84
CA MET A 112 6.69 -1.86 0.23
C MET A 112 6.79 -2.66 -1.06
N ILE A 113 6.02 -3.72 -1.19
CA ILE A 113 6.04 -4.62 -2.34
C ILE A 113 4.60 -4.77 -2.83
N CYS A 114 4.30 -4.23 -4.00
CA CYS A 114 2.92 -4.22 -4.49
C CYS A 114 2.74 -4.46 -5.98
N THR A 115 1.53 -4.90 -6.34
CA THR A 115 1.05 -4.93 -7.72
C THR A 115 -0.33 -4.29 -7.84
N GLY A 116 -0.56 -3.56 -8.93
CA GLY A 116 -1.85 -2.93 -9.23
C GLY A 116 -2.42 -2.09 -8.07
N THR A 117 -3.66 -2.39 -7.66
CA THR A 117 -4.36 -1.70 -6.55
C THR A 117 -3.76 -1.96 -5.18
N GLY A 118 -2.85 -2.94 -5.04
CA GLY A 118 -2.07 -3.14 -3.81
C GLY A 118 -1.15 -1.97 -3.45
N SER A 119 -1.04 -0.98 -4.34
CA SER A 119 -0.41 0.31 -4.06
C SER A 119 -1.18 1.20 -3.10
N ALA A 120 -2.46 0.95 -2.84
CA ALA A 120 -3.27 1.76 -1.92
C ALA A 120 -2.61 1.92 -0.53
N PRO A 121 -2.35 0.85 0.24
CA PRO A 121 -1.72 1.00 1.56
C PRO A 121 -0.30 1.59 1.46
N MET A 122 0.44 1.29 0.38
CA MET A 122 1.79 1.82 0.17
C MET A 122 1.78 3.34 -0.02
N ARG A 123 0.78 3.85 -0.75
CA ARG A 123 0.54 5.28 -0.91
C ARG A 123 0.22 5.93 0.44
N ALA A 124 -0.68 5.34 1.22
CA ALA A 124 -1.03 5.86 2.54
C ALA A 124 0.20 5.99 3.45
N MET A 125 1.03 4.94 3.54
CA MET A 125 2.27 4.92 4.32
C MET A 125 3.30 5.95 3.82
N THR A 126 3.50 6.02 2.50
CA THR A 126 4.43 6.97 1.87
C THR A 126 4.01 8.42 2.12
N GLU A 127 2.73 8.73 1.98
CA GLU A 127 2.19 10.06 2.20
C GLU A 127 2.25 10.46 3.68
N TRP A 128 2.00 9.53 4.60
CA TRP A 128 2.17 9.78 6.03
C TRP A 128 3.63 10.09 6.36
N ARG A 129 4.58 9.27 5.87
CA ARG A 129 6.02 9.53 5.99
C ARG A 129 6.43 10.88 5.42
N ARG A 130 5.87 11.28 4.28
CA ARG A 130 6.15 12.56 3.63
C ARG A 130 5.69 13.74 4.49
N ARG A 131 4.53 13.62 5.14
CA ARG A 131 4.01 14.64 6.06
C ARG A 131 4.86 14.75 7.32
N LEU A 132 5.25 13.61 7.89
CA LEU A 132 6.13 13.56 9.06
C LEU A 132 7.49 14.22 8.76
N ARG A 133 8.09 13.94 7.60
CA ARG A 133 9.34 14.59 7.16
C ARG A 133 9.18 16.11 7.05
N ARG A 134 8.12 16.59 6.37
CA ARG A 134 7.85 18.03 6.23
C ARG A 134 7.62 18.73 7.56
N ALA A 135 6.95 18.07 8.51
CA ALA A 135 6.72 18.62 9.85
C ALA A 135 8.02 18.73 10.66
N ALA A 136 8.99 17.84 10.44
CA ALA A 136 10.31 17.92 11.05
C ALA A 136 11.18 19.04 10.44
N ASP A 137 11.00 19.35 9.16
CA ASP A 137 11.72 20.42 8.45
C ASP A 137 11.10 21.83 8.65
N GLY A 138 9.88 21.93 9.20
CA GLY A 138 9.13 23.18 9.39
C GLY A 138 9.01 23.64 10.85
N PRO A 139 8.41 24.82 11.12
CA PRO A 139 8.10 25.23 12.49
C PRO A 139 7.11 24.24 13.13
N PRO A 140 7.20 23.98 14.46
CA PRO A 140 6.35 22.99 15.12
C PRO A 140 4.88 23.28 14.88
N GLN A 141 4.23 22.46 14.04
CA GLN A 141 2.80 22.51 13.82
C GLN A 141 2.09 21.64 14.85
N ALA A 142 1.16 22.26 15.57
CA ALA A 142 0.32 21.60 16.57
C ALA A 142 -0.43 20.44 15.90
N GLY A 143 -0.11 19.21 16.31
CA GLY A 143 -0.81 18.00 15.87
C GLY A 143 0.06 16.93 15.18
N VAL A 144 1.23 17.27 14.64
CA VAL A 144 2.13 16.27 14.00
C VAL A 144 3.47 16.15 14.74
N ALA A 145 3.91 17.22 15.42
CA ALA A 145 5.19 17.28 16.10
C ALA A 145 5.27 16.46 17.41
N ALA A 146 4.14 16.12 18.03
CA ALA A 146 4.13 15.43 19.33
C ALA A 146 4.61 13.96 19.28
N ALA A 147 4.76 13.38 18.08
CA ALA A 147 5.28 12.01 17.91
C ALA A 147 6.81 11.94 17.85
N TRP A 148 7.50 13.08 17.76
CA TRP A 148 8.95 13.17 17.71
C TRP A 148 9.45 13.55 19.10
N GLY A 149 10.01 12.59 19.83
CA GLY A 149 10.79 12.89 21.02
C GLY A 149 11.80 13.98 20.68
N HIS A 150 11.77 15.08 21.42
CA HIS A 150 12.63 16.25 21.23
C HIS A 150 14.11 15.85 21.34
N GLY A 151 14.73 15.54 20.21
CA GLY A 151 16.18 15.40 20.06
C GLY A 151 16.65 16.43 19.04
N GLN A 152 17.53 17.34 19.45
CA GLN A 152 18.15 18.32 18.57
C GLN A 152 19.00 17.60 17.52
N GLY A 153 18.53 17.57 16.28
CA GLY A 153 19.21 16.94 15.15
C GLY A 153 18.25 16.78 13.98
N LYS A 154 18.76 16.86 12.76
CA LYS A 154 18.00 16.57 11.53
C LYS A 154 17.47 15.14 11.66
N ALA A 155 16.16 14.97 11.80
CA ALA A 155 15.58 13.66 12.07
C ALA A 155 15.78 12.73 10.86
N GLU A 156 16.79 11.87 10.91
CA GLU A 156 17.00 10.83 9.90
C GLU A 156 15.87 9.80 10.02
N GLY A 157 14.91 9.88 9.10
CA GLY A 157 13.84 8.90 8.99
C GLY A 157 14.36 7.57 8.46
N GLY A 158 13.67 6.47 8.80
CA GLY A 158 13.98 5.17 8.24
C GLY A 158 13.82 5.13 6.71
N ARG A 159 14.65 4.32 6.04
CA ARG A 159 14.61 4.06 4.59
C ARG A 159 13.21 3.61 4.14
N LEU A 160 12.71 4.22 3.06
CA LEU A 160 11.54 3.74 2.32
C LEU A 160 12.02 3.11 1.02
N MET A 161 11.58 1.89 0.76
CA MET A 161 11.88 1.17 -0.48
C MET A 161 10.58 0.62 -1.06
N LEU A 162 10.30 0.92 -2.33
CA LEU A 162 9.09 0.49 -3.03
C LEU A 162 9.46 -0.40 -4.22
N PHE A 163 8.91 -1.61 -4.26
CA PHE A 163 8.90 -2.49 -5.42
C PHE A 163 7.48 -2.53 -5.98
N PHE A 164 7.27 -2.00 -7.18
CA PHE A 164 5.93 -1.86 -7.75
C PHE A 164 5.85 -2.52 -9.13
N GLY A 165 5.11 -3.63 -9.19
CA GLY A 165 4.83 -4.35 -10.42
C GLY A 165 3.56 -3.89 -11.11
N ALA A 166 3.64 -3.72 -12.43
CA ALA A 166 2.50 -3.54 -13.31
C ALA A 166 2.71 -4.28 -14.63
N ARG A 167 1.68 -4.33 -15.47
CA ARG A 167 1.81 -4.85 -16.84
C ARG A 167 2.58 -3.87 -17.70
N THR A 168 2.16 -2.62 -17.70
CA THR A 168 2.79 -1.51 -18.40
C THR A 168 2.87 -0.30 -17.47
N GLN A 169 3.61 0.72 -17.87
CA GLN A 169 3.67 2.00 -17.15
C GLN A 169 2.30 2.66 -17.03
N GLN A 170 1.48 2.57 -18.08
CA GLN A 170 0.14 3.17 -18.14
C GLN A 170 -0.86 2.47 -17.20
N GLU A 171 -0.63 1.19 -16.94
CA GLU A 171 -1.44 0.42 -15.99
C GLU A 171 -0.99 0.60 -14.52
N LEU A 172 0.06 1.39 -14.25
CA LEU A 172 0.59 1.63 -12.91
C LEU A 172 -0.13 2.80 -12.20
N PRO A 173 -0.88 2.56 -11.11
CA PRO A 173 -1.48 3.62 -10.33
C PRO A 173 -0.42 4.60 -9.78
N TYR A 174 -0.71 5.89 -9.87
CA TYR A 174 0.12 6.96 -9.29
C TYR A 174 1.52 7.12 -9.89
N PHE A 175 1.79 6.64 -11.12
CA PHE A 175 3.12 6.73 -11.73
C PHE A 175 3.69 8.16 -11.71
N GLY A 176 2.95 9.16 -12.21
CA GLY A 176 3.39 10.56 -12.19
C GLY A 176 3.72 11.10 -10.79
N PRO A 177 2.77 11.04 -9.82
CA PRO A 177 3.04 11.44 -8.44
C PRO A 177 4.23 10.73 -7.79
N LEU A 178 4.43 9.44 -8.05
CA LEU A 178 5.57 8.68 -7.53
C LEU A 178 6.91 9.17 -8.09
N GLN A 179 6.96 9.53 -9.37
CA GLN A 179 8.17 10.11 -10.01
C GLN A 179 8.57 11.47 -9.42
N ASN A 180 7.61 12.20 -8.83
CA ASN A 180 7.85 13.50 -8.21
C ASN A 180 8.36 13.38 -6.76
N LEU A 181 8.49 12.17 -6.20
CA LEU A 181 9.04 11.98 -4.86
C LEU A 181 10.57 12.09 -4.89
N PRO A 182 11.20 12.77 -3.90
CA PRO A 182 12.65 12.89 -3.86
C PRO A 182 13.35 11.52 -3.73
N LYS A 183 14.47 11.31 -4.44
CA LYS A 183 15.21 10.04 -4.40
C LYS A 183 15.82 9.73 -3.03
N ASP A 184 16.14 10.76 -2.26
CA ASP A 184 16.59 10.67 -0.87
C ASP A 184 15.42 10.41 0.11
N PHE A 185 14.18 10.51 -0.35
CA PHE A 185 13.00 10.19 0.44
C PHE A 185 12.58 8.73 0.27
N ILE A 186 12.53 8.23 -0.96
CA ILE A 186 12.06 6.88 -1.28
C ILE A 186 12.80 6.29 -2.48
N ASP A 187 13.22 5.05 -2.34
CA ASP A 187 13.86 4.26 -3.39
C ASP A 187 12.81 3.42 -4.14
N ILE A 188 12.46 3.83 -5.36
CA ILE A 188 11.35 3.24 -6.13
C ILE A 188 11.89 2.34 -7.26
N ASN A 189 11.35 1.13 -7.32
CA ASN A 189 11.76 0.05 -8.22
C ASN A 189 10.53 -0.44 -9.00
N PHE A 190 10.45 -0.11 -10.29
CA PHE A 190 9.32 -0.49 -11.14
C PHE A 190 9.59 -1.77 -11.94
N ALA A 191 8.65 -2.71 -11.88
CA ALA A 191 8.66 -3.93 -12.68
C ALA A 191 7.53 -3.90 -13.70
N PHE A 192 7.86 -4.02 -14.99
CA PHE A 192 6.88 -4.07 -16.07
C PHE A 192 6.95 -5.41 -16.80
N SER A 193 5.83 -6.13 -16.84
CA SER A 193 5.75 -7.48 -17.41
C SER A 193 5.34 -7.52 -18.89
N ARG A 194 4.88 -6.40 -19.46
CA ARG A 194 4.32 -6.31 -20.82
C ARG A 194 4.81 -5.08 -21.60
N THR A 195 6.03 -4.61 -21.33
CA THR A 195 6.65 -3.58 -22.15
C THR A 195 7.11 -4.18 -23.50
N PRO A 196 6.63 -3.66 -24.65
CA PRO A 196 7.03 -4.18 -25.95
C PRO A 196 8.55 -4.17 -26.15
N GLY A 197 9.10 -5.26 -26.66
CA GLY A 197 10.54 -5.39 -26.94
C GLY A 197 11.44 -5.53 -25.70
N GLN A 198 10.88 -5.64 -24.50
CA GLN A 198 11.64 -5.84 -23.26
C GLN A 198 11.31 -7.20 -22.63
N PRO A 199 12.26 -7.83 -21.92
CA PRO A 199 11.97 -9.03 -21.15
C PRO A 199 10.91 -8.75 -20.08
N ARG A 200 10.09 -9.75 -19.77
CA ARG A 200 9.09 -9.63 -18.71
C ARG A 200 9.82 -9.47 -17.38
N ARG A 201 9.46 -8.46 -16.61
CA ARG A 201 9.99 -8.23 -15.27
C ARG A 201 8.88 -8.18 -14.23
N TYR A 202 9.12 -8.80 -13.09
CA TYR A 202 8.23 -8.82 -11.93
C TYR A 202 8.95 -8.33 -10.67
N VAL A 203 8.19 -8.07 -9.60
CA VAL A 203 8.76 -7.53 -8.36
C VAL A 203 9.76 -8.49 -7.71
N GLN A 204 9.55 -9.81 -7.82
CA GLN A 204 10.47 -10.81 -7.30
C GLN A 204 11.82 -10.81 -8.02
N ASP A 205 11.88 -10.37 -9.28
CA ASP A 205 13.13 -10.25 -10.03
C ASP A 205 13.92 -9.05 -9.51
N LEU A 206 13.25 -7.91 -9.34
CA LEU A 206 13.85 -6.71 -8.76
C LEU A 206 14.34 -6.92 -7.33
N ILE A 207 13.60 -7.66 -6.50
CA ILE A 207 14.03 -7.96 -5.12
C ILE A 207 15.36 -8.72 -5.12
N ARG A 208 15.53 -9.69 -6.04
CA ARG A 208 16.79 -10.43 -6.20
C ARG A 208 17.92 -9.57 -6.75
N GLU A 209 17.64 -8.71 -7.73
CA GLU A 209 18.64 -7.77 -8.26
C GLU A 209 19.09 -6.76 -7.20
N ARG A 210 18.19 -6.37 -6.30
CA ARG A 210 18.46 -5.48 -5.16
C ARG A 210 18.84 -6.25 -3.89
N ALA A 211 19.31 -7.49 -3.99
CA ALA A 211 19.65 -8.33 -2.83
C ALA A 211 20.59 -7.63 -1.83
N ALA A 212 21.61 -6.92 -2.33
CA ALA A 212 22.56 -6.19 -1.49
C ALA A 212 21.91 -5.06 -0.66
N ASP A 213 20.83 -4.47 -1.15
CA ASP A 213 20.05 -3.46 -0.43
C ASP A 213 19.02 -4.06 0.53
N VAL A 214 18.41 -5.19 0.14
CA VAL A 214 17.33 -5.84 0.88
C VAL A 214 17.88 -6.69 2.04
N ALA A 215 19.04 -7.31 1.89
CA ALA A 215 19.64 -8.18 2.91
C ALA A 215 19.89 -7.47 4.26
N PRO A 216 20.47 -6.25 4.31
CA PRO A 216 20.60 -5.53 5.58
C PRO A 216 19.24 -5.25 6.24
N LEU A 217 18.21 -4.92 5.44
CA LEU A 217 16.86 -4.67 5.94
C LEU A 217 16.21 -5.95 6.51
N LEU A 218 16.52 -7.13 5.96
CA LEU A 218 16.03 -8.40 6.52
C LEU A 218 16.61 -8.69 7.90
N ALA A 219 17.85 -8.27 8.17
CA ALA A 219 18.52 -8.44 9.46
C ALA A 219 18.14 -7.35 10.49
N ASP A 220 17.68 -6.19 10.03
CA ASP A 220 17.37 -5.05 10.89
C ASP A 220 16.06 -5.24 11.69
N PRO A 221 16.08 -5.12 13.04
CA PRO A 221 14.88 -5.27 13.86
C PRO A 221 13.84 -4.15 13.64
N ASP A 222 14.23 -2.99 13.10
CA ASP A 222 13.37 -1.85 12.83
C ASP A 222 12.85 -1.82 11.37
N ALA A 223 13.07 -2.89 10.59
CA ALA A 223 12.58 -3.02 9.23
C ALA A 223 11.28 -3.84 9.11
N TYR A 224 10.34 -3.30 8.33
CA TYR A 224 9.00 -3.84 8.13
C TYR A 224 8.71 -4.03 6.64
N PHE A 225 8.24 -5.21 6.27
CA PHE A 225 7.97 -5.64 4.91
C PHE A 225 6.46 -5.76 4.69
N TYR A 226 5.94 -5.07 3.68
CA TYR A 226 4.53 -5.02 3.35
C TYR A 226 4.31 -5.55 1.94
N VAL A 227 3.55 -6.63 1.80
CA VAL A 227 3.22 -7.24 0.51
C VAL A 227 1.71 -7.11 0.26
N CYS A 228 1.33 -6.37 -0.79
CA CYS A 228 -0.08 -6.20 -1.14
C CYS A 228 -0.34 -6.27 -2.64
N GLY A 229 -1.42 -6.95 -3.04
CA GLY A 229 -1.82 -7.08 -4.45
C GLY A 229 -2.37 -8.46 -4.76
N LEU A 230 -2.18 -8.91 -6.00
CA LEU A 230 -2.75 -10.18 -6.48
C LEU A 230 -2.22 -11.38 -5.69
N LYS A 231 -3.08 -12.32 -5.30
CA LYS A 231 -2.68 -13.55 -4.58
C LYS A 231 -1.51 -14.30 -5.23
N ALA A 232 -1.46 -14.34 -6.56
CA ALA A 232 -0.42 -15.02 -7.32
C ALA A 232 0.99 -14.44 -7.13
N MET A 233 1.14 -13.21 -6.60
CA MET A 233 2.46 -12.61 -6.37
C MET A 233 3.13 -13.08 -5.08
N GLU A 234 2.35 -13.54 -4.10
CA GLU A 234 2.80 -13.75 -2.71
C GLU A 234 3.95 -14.75 -2.63
N GLU A 235 3.78 -15.92 -3.24
CA GLU A 235 4.77 -16.98 -3.22
C GLU A 235 6.08 -16.52 -3.86
N GLY A 236 6.00 -15.87 -5.03
CA GLY A 236 7.18 -15.36 -5.74
C GLY A 236 7.96 -14.34 -4.91
N VAL A 237 7.27 -13.46 -4.19
CA VAL A 237 7.90 -12.48 -3.28
C VAL A 237 8.54 -13.15 -2.07
N VAL A 238 7.83 -14.08 -1.42
CA VAL A 238 8.35 -14.81 -0.25
C VAL A 238 9.59 -15.62 -0.63
N LEU A 239 9.58 -16.28 -1.79
CA LEU A 239 10.75 -16.98 -2.32
C LEU A 239 11.89 -16.02 -2.63
N ALA A 240 11.64 -14.85 -3.21
CA ALA A 240 12.70 -13.86 -3.43
C ALA A 240 13.33 -13.37 -2.13
N LEU A 241 12.52 -13.08 -1.10
CA LEU A 241 13.05 -12.69 0.22
C LEU A 241 13.87 -13.82 0.86
N ARG A 242 13.42 -15.08 0.73
CA ARG A 242 14.21 -16.26 1.13
C ARG A 242 15.55 -16.30 0.41
N ASP A 243 15.54 -16.17 -0.91
CA ASP A 243 16.75 -16.27 -1.74
C ASP A 243 17.76 -15.18 -1.32
N VAL A 244 17.29 -13.94 -1.09
CA VAL A 244 18.12 -12.84 -0.56
C VAL A 244 18.67 -13.16 0.82
N ALA A 245 17.84 -13.67 1.74
CA ALA A 245 18.28 -14.05 3.08
C ALA A 245 19.38 -15.12 3.03
N GLN A 246 19.18 -16.17 2.22
CA GLN A 246 20.14 -17.26 2.08
C GLN A 246 21.47 -16.80 1.48
N GLN A 247 21.43 -15.94 0.46
CA GLN A 247 22.64 -15.34 -0.13
C GLN A 247 23.42 -14.48 0.87
N ALA A 248 22.72 -13.87 1.84
CA ALA A 248 23.33 -13.11 2.92
C ALA A 248 23.76 -13.97 4.13
N GLY A 249 23.66 -15.30 4.04
CA GLY A 249 23.99 -16.21 5.15
C GLY A 249 22.97 -16.23 6.28
N LEU A 250 21.76 -15.70 6.07
CA LEU A 250 20.67 -15.70 7.04
C LEU A 250 19.81 -16.97 6.91
N SER A 251 19.44 -17.56 8.05
CA SER A 251 18.58 -18.75 8.11
C SER A 251 17.12 -18.36 7.86
N TRP A 252 16.61 -18.52 6.63
CA TRP A 252 15.22 -18.20 6.31
C TRP A 252 14.19 -19.03 7.09
N SER A 253 14.51 -20.29 7.40
CA SER A 253 13.65 -21.17 8.20
C SER A 253 13.39 -20.63 9.61
N GLU A 254 14.29 -19.80 10.14
CA GLU A 254 14.13 -19.11 11.41
C GLU A 254 13.61 -17.68 11.21
N LEU A 255 14.22 -16.94 10.29
CA LEU A 255 13.94 -15.53 10.03
C LEU A 255 12.53 -15.29 9.51
N GLY A 256 12.08 -16.06 8.51
CA GLY A 256 10.76 -15.88 7.89
C GLY A 256 9.62 -15.99 8.91
N PRO A 257 9.55 -17.08 9.71
CA PRO A 257 8.60 -17.19 10.81
C PRO A 257 8.77 -16.11 11.88
N ALA A 258 10.01 -15.72 12.22
CA ALA A 258 10.26 -14.66 13.20
C ALA A 258 9.75 -13.29 12.73
N LEU A 259 9.95 -12.93 11.46
CA LEU A 259 9.40 -11.71 10.84
C LEU A 259 7.87 -11.69 10.94
N ARG A 260 7.19 -12.80 10.66
CA ARG A 260 5.73 -12.89 10.79
C ARG A 260 5.26 -12.76 12.22
N ARG A 261 5.87 -13.52 13.15
CA ARG A 261 5.50 -13.49 14.59
C ARG A 261 5.74 -12.12 15.23
N SER A 262 6.81 -11.43 14.82
CA SER A 262 7.14 -10.09 15.33
C SER A 262 6.38 -8.96 14.61
N GLY A 263 5.49 -9.26 13.67
CA GLY A 263 4.76 -8.25 12.92
C GLY A 263 5.67 -7.35 12.08
N ARG A 264 6.69 -7.95 11.43
CA ARG A 264 7.62 -7.30 10.51
C ARG A 264 7.50 -7.79 9.07
N LEU A 265 6.73 -8.85 8.82
CA LEU A 265 6.33 -9.27 7.48
C LEU A 265 4.80 -9.36 7.41
N HIS A 266 4.21 -8.43 6.68
CA HIS A 266 2.77 -8.25 6.53
C HIS A 266 2.34 -8.64 5.12
N LEU A 267 1.31 -9.48 5.02
CA LEU A 267 0.76 -9.93 3.74
C LEU A 267 -0.73 -9.61 3.69
N GLU A 268 -1.15 -8.87 2.66
CA GLU A 268 -2.55 -8.59 2.34
C GLU A 268 -2.75 -8.79 0.84
N THR A 269 -3.02 -10.03 0.44
CA THR A 269 -3.18 -10.40 -0.97
C THR A 269 -4.58 -10.94 -1.25
N TYR A 270 -5.11 -10.60 -2.42
CA TYR A 270 -6.49 -10.88 -2.82
C TYR A 270 -6.62 -11.24 -4.30
#